data_AF-A0A927RBA8-F1
#
_entry.id   AF-A0A927RBA8-F1
#
_cell.length_a   1.000
_cell.length_b   1.000
_cell.length_c   1.000
_cell.angle_alpha   90.00
_cell.angle_beta   90.00
_cell.angle_gamma   90.00
#
_symmetry.space_group_name_H-M   'P 1'
#
loop_
_entity.id
_entity.type
_entity.pdbx_description
1 polymer ?
#
loop_
_entity_poly.entity_id
_entity_poly.type
_entity_poly.pdbx_seq_one_letter_code
_entity_poly.pdbx_strand_id
1 'polypeptide(L)'
;MTKPSEIGKAHVLQVSSALKYLLAGESIVKFSDPVVQTAHFIKDQYPTIQFVINKFEMEQSDTQPSLLLTLEDQQQVKVNLFLIQGSAAIQPKNLGAKSFFTKYFGSSGLQTYFNDLLQQEYKTYLHSVIALKEDINQYDSIPMLKKKADGYYPKFMEDINPFRRAFLFSLREHCFQLLTDEYNLGATGIQLAFNELMLIESTTIITRYSRENKCLNVDRWKSNIDSTQGIYIYKKGNDTIGIRSGEEALTLRFKFESSPTSSVKLATSYEVFPAEDKVLHRNLRSIENFEMLIGQHKQLETTNKSNAIGKCNEAMVYYRILKENSSINQVDEQEYYHMLNAYSPIITHKELLSIQIASTITTQKMHEYLEGKYPVYQIESIQLVGDSYIDDRSETSDLQLILRVNGNYVVEGFSLKAASKRNVKITSKNPGIGQILGPTYFDIGSLDLVVKDIQKQFEQKLLNHQQVLGKVSEELGESLYKAPQANIKKGLAALLGRAPMVVTFYLHNDSVILEHNAIKSEIEVLPKTPSAIQTTLRWNDNQEELSLRVKFSKGQQYGWSSLKLACEGKIVK
;
A
#
# COMPACT_ATOMS: atom_id res chain seq x y z
N MET A 1 -2.79 3.52 35.26
CA MET A 1 -1.79 2.68 34.56
C MET A 1 -0.67 3.59 34.11
N THR A 2 0.56 3.30 34.53
CA THR A 2 1.79 4.01 34.14
C THR A 2 2.05 3.81 32.64
N LYS A 3 2.53 4.82 31.92
CA LYS A 3 2.77 4.68 30.48
C LYS A 3 3.97 3.74 30.25
N PRO A 4 3.97 2.88 29.20
CA PRO A 4 5.09 1.98 28.93
C PRO A 4 6.46 2.67 28.81
N SER A 5 6.48 3.92 28.30
CA SER A 5 7.69 4.74 28.22
C SER A 5 8.29 5.11 29.58
N GLU A 6 7.45 5.28 30.60
CA GLU A 6 7.89 5.60 31.97
C GLU A 6 8.48 4.37 32.66
N ILE A 7 7.91 3.19 32.39
CA ILE A 7 8.43 1.89 32.86
C ILE A 7 9.82 1.64 32.30
N GLY A 8 10.00 1.81 30.98
CA GLY A 8 11.31 1.64 30.34
C GLY A 8 12.37 2.62 30.85
N LYS A 9 12.01 3.90 31.02
CA LYS A 9 12.91 4.91 31.60
C LYS A 9 13.33 4.55 33.02
N ALA A 10 12.37 4.19 33.88
CA ALA A 10 12.64 3.80 35.25
C ALA A 10 13.58 2.59 35.30
N HIS A 11 13.35 1.59 34.46
CA HIS A 11 14.19 0.40 34.40
C HIS A 11 15.65 0.73 34.04
N VAL A 12 15.90 1.56 33.02
CA VAL A 12 17.26 1.96 32.64
C VAL A 12 18.00 2.65 33.80
N LEU A 13 17.34 3.61 34.45
CA LEU A 13 17.92 4.34 35.59
C LEU A 13 18.19 3.42 36.78
N GLN A 14 17.25 2.53 37.10
CA GLN A 14 17.39 1.57 38.20
C GLN A 14 18.49 0.54 37.95
N VAL A 15 18.60 -0.01 36.73
CA VAL A 15 19.67 -0.96 36.38
C VAL A 15 21.03 -0.27 36.39
N SER A 16 21.14 0.95 35.84
CA SER A 16 22.37 1.75 35.93
C SER A 16 22.80 1.97 37.38
N SER A 17 21.83 2.30 38.24
CA SER A 17 22.09 2.52 39.67
C SER A 17 22.50 1.21 40.36
N ALA A 18 21.78 0.11 40.16
CA ALA A 18 22.12 -1.19 40.72
C ALA A 18 23.52 -1.66 40.29
N LEU A 19 23.90 -1.46 39.03
CA LEU A 19 25.26 -1.75 38.55
C LEU A 19 26.30 -0.89 39.26
N LYS A 20 26.10 0.43 39.39
CA LYS A 20 27.02 1.32 40.12
C LYS A 20 27.21 0.86 41.58
N TYR A 21 26.13 0.44 42.25
CA TYR A 21 26.18 -0.12 43.60
C TYR A 21 26.96 -1.45 43.66
N LEU A 22 26.68 -2.38 42.74
CA LEU A 22 27.43 -3.66 42.64
C LEU A 22 28.93 -3.43 42.44
N LEU A 23 29.31 -2.47 41.59
CA LEU A 23 30.72 -2.14 41.33
C LEU A 23 31.42 -1.51 42.55
N ALA A 24 30.68 -0.81 43.41
CA ALA A 24 31.18 -0.27 44.67
C ALA A 24 31.19 -1.32 45.82
N GLY A 25 30.74 -2.56 45.58
CA GLY A 25 30.62 -3.59 46.62
C GLY A 25 29.42 -3.38 47.56
N GLU A 26 28.45 -2.57 47.16
CA GLU A 26 27.27 -2.24 47.97
C GLU A 26 26.08 -3.18 47.70
N SER A 27 25.17 -3.29 48.68
CA SER A 27 23.97 -4.11 48.56
C SER A 27 22.93 -3.51 47.61
N ILE A 28 22.36 -4.36 46.75
CA ILE A 28 21.31 -4.00 45.79
C ILE A 28 19.92 -4.55 46.13
N VAL A 29 19.71 -5.06 47.36
CA VAL A 29 18.44 -5.65 47.81
C VAL A 29 17.26 -4.66 47.76
N LYS A 30 17.53 -3.36 47.75
CA LYS A 30 16.51 -2.29 47.65
C LYS A 30 15.86 -2.18 46.25
N PHE A 31 16.45 -2.77 45.23
CA PHE A 31 15.92 -2.73 43.86
C PHE A 31 14.94 -3.88 43.62
N SER A 32 14.06 -3.72 42.62
CA SER A 32 13.12 -4.79 42.25
C SER A 32 13.85 -5.99 41.66
N ASP A 33 13.24 -7.17 41.78
CA ASP A 33 13.82 -8.43 41.30
C ASP A 33 14.25 -8.37 39.80
N PRO A 34 13.44 -7.86 38.85
CA PRO A 34 13.90 -7.66 37.46
C PRO A 34 15.15 -6.80 37.32
N VAL A 35 15.30 -5.75 38.13
CA VAL A 35 16.48 -4.87 38.10
C VAL A 35 17.71 -5.60 38.64
N VAL A 36 17.56 -6.31 39.76
CA VAL A 36 18.63 -7.08 40.40
C VAL A 36 19.16 -8.15 39.45
N GLN A 37 18.27 -8.96 38.87
CA GLN A 37 18.66 -10.02 37.92
C GLN A 37 19.35 -9.44 36.67
N THR A 38 18.86 -8.31 36.15
CA THR A 38 19.46 -7.66 34.98
C THR A 38 20.86 -7.13 35.28
N ALA A 39 21.05 -6.50 36.44
CA ALA A 39 22.34 -5.97 36.85
C ALA A 39 23.38 -7.08 37.06
N HIS A 40 22.99 -8.18 37.71
CA HIS A 40 23.84 -9.37 37.84
C HIS A 40 24.21 -9.96 36.48
N PHE A 41 23.21 -10.18 35.60
CA PHE A 41 23.45 -10.68 34.26
C PHE A 41 24.47 -9.84 33.49
N ILE A 42 24.37 -8.50 33.56
CA ILE A 42 25.33 -7.59 32.91
C ILE A 42 26.73 -7.73 33.52
N LYS A 43 26.84 -7.77 34.87
CA LYS A 43 28.13 -7.90 35.56
C LYS A 43 28.79 -9.25 35.28
N ASP A 44 28.01 -10.32 35.16
CA ASP A 44 28.52 -11.65 34.85
C ASP A 44 29.02 -11.73 33.40
N GLN A 45 28.32 -11.08 32.46
CA GLN A 45 28.75 -11.00 31.05
C GLN A 45 29.97 -10.10 30.85
N TYR A 46 30.11 -9.05 31.65
CA TYR A 46 31.19 -8.07 31.57
C TYR A 46 31.84 -7.89 32.95
N PRO A 47 32.71 -8.82 33.39
CA PRO A 47 33.26 -8.81 34.74
C PRO A 47 34.18 -7.61 35.00
N THR A 48 34.78 -7.03 33.97
CA THR A 48 35.78 -5.94 34.04
C THR A 48 35.17 -4.55 33.84
N ILE A 49 33.86 -4.34 34.08
CA ILE A 49 33.27 -3.00 34.01
C ILE A 49 33.92 -2.08 35.05
N GLN A 50 34.44 -0.94 34.60
CA GLN A 50 34.91 0.16 35.46
C GLN A 50 33.88 1.27 35.60
N PHE A 51 33.22 1.64 34.50
CA PHE A 51 32.31 2.78 34.46
C PHE A 51 31.02 2.47 33.71
N VAL A 52 29.92 3.07 34.17
CA VAL A 52 28.58 2.92 33.59
C VAL A 52 27.94 4.29 33.44
N ILE A 53 27.62 4.66 32.19
CA ILE A 53 26.84 5.86 31.85
C ILE A 53 25.49 5.40 31.34
N ASN A 54 24.39 6.02 31.77
CA ASN A 54 23.09 5.78 31.14
C ASN A 54 22.74 6.89 30.14
N LYS A 55 21.89 6.59 29.15
CA LYS A 55 21.53 7.56 28.10
C LYS A 55 20.97 8.90 28.56
N PHE A 56 20.39 8.98 29.76
CA PHE A 56 19.84 10.25 30.26
C PHE A 56 20.92 11.16 30.86
N GLU A 57 22.14 10.66 31.01
CA GLU A 57 23.34 11.41 31.39
C GLU A 57 24.08 11.95 30.14
N MET A 58 23.66 11.58 28.93
CA MET A 58 24.30 11.92 27.64
C MET A 58 23.48 12.94 26.84
N GLU A 59 24.15 13.69 25.96
CA GLU A 59 23.47 14.52 24.96
C GLU A 59 22.68 13.65 23.97
N GLN A 60 21.51 14.14 23.54
CA GLN A 60 20.64 13.46 22.58
C GLN A 60 20.22 12.03 22.97
N SER A 61 19.71 11.86 24.19
CA SER A 61 19.35 10.56 24.80
C SER A 61 18.52 9.58 23.94
N ASP A 62 17.76 10.04 22.94
CA ASP A 62 16.96 9.19 22.06
C ASP A 62 17.78 8.36 21.04
N THR A 63 19.02 8.79 20.78
CA THR A 63 19.97 8.14 19.86
C THR A 63 20.98 7.25 20.58
N GLN A 64 21.11 7.43 21.90
CA GLN A 64 22.10 6.74 22.72
C GLN A 64 21.62 5.36 23.21
N PRO A 65 22.53 4.39 23.43
CA PRO A 65 22.19 3.09 24.01
C PRO A 65 21.73 3.24 25.46
N SER A 66 20.88 2.34 25.97
CA SER A 66 20.39 2.41 27.35
C SER A 66 21.52 2.61 28.37
N LEU A 67 22.60 1.84 28.23
CA LEU A 67 23.84 1.97 29.00
C LEU A 67 25.06 1.97 28.05
N LEU A 68 26.07 2.74 28.41
CA LEU A 68 27.42 2.67 27.86
C LEU A 68 28.35 2.19 28.98
N LEU A 69 28.94 1.01 28.79
CA LEU A 69 29.90 0.43 29.73
C LEU A 69 31.32 0.74 29.24
N THR A 70 32.20 1.13 30.15
CA THR A 70 33.65 1.21 29.90
C THR A 70 34.33 0.10 30.70
N LEU A 71 35.03 -0.79 30.02
CA LEU A 71 35.76 -1.90 30.61
C LEU A 71 37.19 -1.47 31.02
N GLU A 72 37.88 -2.32 31.78
CA GLU A 72 39.26 -2.07 32.25
C GLU A 72 40.26 -1.78 31.13
N ASP A 73 40.08 -2.43 29.97
CA ASP A 73 40.88 -2.24 28.76
C ASP A 73 40.47 -0.99 27.94
N GLN A 74 39.61 -0.14 28.49
CA GLN A 74 39.01 1.03 27.84
C GLN A 74 38.04 0.70 26.69
N GLN A 75 37.70 -0.57 26.47
CA GLN A 75 36.69 -0.92 25.49
C GLN A 75 35.31 -0.39 25.93
N GLN A 76 34.61 0.22 24.97
CA GLN A 76 33.23 0.67 25.17
C GLN A 76 32.23 -0.37 24.66
N VAL A 77 31.29 -0.75 25.53
CA VAL A 77 30.21 -1.67 25.18
C VAL A 77 28.87 -0.95 25.24
N LYS A 78 28.17 -0.90 24.11
CA LYS A 78 26.82 -0.35 23.99
C LYS A 78 25.80 -1.41 24.42
N VAL A 79 25.01 -1.12 25.46
CA VAL A 79 23.98 -2.04 25.98
C VAL A 79 22.59 -1.42 25.86
N ASN A 80 21.67 -2.12 25.21
CA ASN A 80 20.26 -1.75 25.11
C ASN A 80 19.41 -2.62 26.03
N LEU A 81 18.56 -2.00 26.84
CA LEU A 81 17.74 -2.69 27.85
C LEU A 81 16.26 -2.64 27.47
N PHE A 82 15.62 -3.81 27.42
CA PHE A 82 14.18 -3.95 27.23
C PHE A 82 13.54 -4.67 28.42
N LEU A 83 12.59 -4.01 29.07
CA LEU A 83 11.76 -4.63 30.11
C LEU A 83 10.41 -5.03 29.50
N ILE A 84 10.14 -6.33 29.43
CA ILE A 84 8.99 -6.89 28.69
C ILE A 84 8.12 -7.73 29.62
N GLN A 85 6.82 -7.47 29.63
CA GLN A 85 5.89 -8.24 30.43
C GLN A 85 5.55 -9.59 29.75
N GLY A 86 5.76 -10.71 30.46
CA GLY A 86 5.45 -12.05 29.96
C GLY A 86 6.12 -12.37 28.61
N SER A 87 5.34 -12.88 27.66
CA SER A 87 5.78 -13.28 26.31
C SER A 87 5.59 -12.20 25.23
N ALA A 88 5.37 -10.94 25.60
CA ALA A 88 5.18 -9.87 24.62
C ALA A 88 6.40 -9.72 23.67
N ALA A 89 6.14 -9.18 22.47
CA ALA A 89 7.15 -8.96 21.44
C ALA A 89 8.05 -7.75 21.76
N ILE A 90 9.28 -7.79 21.26
CA ILE A 90 10.24 -6.67 21.37
C ILE A 90 9.86 -5.60 20.35
N GLN A 91 9.75 -4.35 20.79
CA GLN A 91 9.55 -3.19 19.92
C GLN A 91 10.72 -2.22 20.12
N PRO A 92 11.71 -2.19 19.22
CA PRO A 92 12.94 -1.43 19.40
C PRO A 92 12.69 0.06 19.61
N LYS A 93 11.99 0.71 18.67
CA LYS A 93 11.62 2.14 18.72
C LYS A 93 10.32 2.41 17.95
N ASN A 94 9.52 3.39 18.40
CA ASN A 94 8.49 3.99 17.54
C ASN A 94 9.13 5.20 16.84
N LEU A 95 9.05 5.27 15.52
CA LEU A 95 9.64 6.34 14.73
C LEU A 95 8.57 7.36 14.37
N GLY A 96 8.91 8.65 14.38
CA GLY A 96 8.04 9.68 13.85
C GLY A 96 8.07 9.67 12.31
N ALA A 97 6.91 9.53 11.66
CA ALA A 97 6.83 9.45 10.20
C ALA A 97 7.41 10.67 9.47
N LYS A 98 7.44 11.82 10.15
CA LYS A 98 7.98 13.07 9.60
C LYS A 98 9.50 13.24 9.70
N SER A 99 10.21 12.27 10.26
CA SER A 99 11.65 12.43 10.55
C SER A 99 12.51 11.16 10.42
N PHE A 100 11.91 10.01 10.13
CA PHE A 100 12.64 8.74 10.18
C PHE A 100 13.70 8.59 9.08
N PHE A 101 13.49 9.12 7.87
CA PHE A 101 14.50 9.11 6.81
C PHE A 101 15.71 9.96 7.18
N THR A 102 15.51 11.17 7.70
CA THR A 102 16.62 12.01 8.16
C THR A 102 17.36 11.36 9.33
N LYS A 103 16.63 10.83 10.31
CA LYS A 103 17.23 10.33 11.55
C LYS A 103 17.99 9.01 11.39
N TYR A 104 17.46 8.07 10.59
CA TYR A 104 17.97 6.70 10.54
C TYR A 104 18.58 6.35 9.18
N PHE A 105 18.07 6.92 8.08
CA PHE A 105 18.59 6.68 6.74
C PHE A 105 19.63 7.73 6.32
N GLY A 106 19.82 8.78 7.12
CA GLY A 106 20.74 9.89 6.82
C GLY A 106 20.32 10.76 5.64
N SER A 107 19.04 10.72 5.23
CA SER A 107 18.58 11.41 4.01
C SER A 107 17.48 12.44 4.30
N SER A 108 17.86 13.72 4.32
CA SER A 108 16.93 14.84 4.41
C SER A 108 16.11 15.04 3.14
N GLY A 109 16.69 14.74 1.96
CA GLY A 109 15.98 14.84 0.68
C GLY A 109 14.78 13.89 0.62
N LEU A 110 15.00 12.62 0.94
CA LEU A 110 13.91 11.63 1.03
C LEU A 110 12.86 12.03 2.06
N GLN A 111 13.30 12.56 3.21
CA GLN A 111 12.37 12.98 4.25
C GLN A 111 11.47 14.12 3.80
N THR A 112 12.01 15.10 3.08
CA THR A 112 11.23 16.21 2.51
C THR A 112 10.20 15.68 1.51
N TYR A 113 10.64 14.84 0.55
CA TYR A 113 9.76 14.28 -0.45
C TYR A 113 8.63 13.41 0.16
N PHE A 114 8.98 12.55 1.12
CA PHE A 114 8.00 11.76 1.86
C PHE A 114 7.03 12.63 2.67
N ASN A 115 7.50 13.75 3.24
CA ASN A 115 6.64 14.67 4.00
C ASN A 115 5.62 15.38 3.11
N ASP A 116 5.99 15.73 1.89
CA ASP A 116 5.08 16.35 0.92
C ASP A 116 3.97 15.37 0.53
N LEU A 117 4.33 14.13 0.20
CA LEU A 117 3.38 13.05 -0.08
C LEU A 117 2.48 12.77 1.13
N LEU A 118 3.04 12.62 2.33
CA LEU A 118 2.28 12.39 3.56
C LEU A 118 1.26 13.51 3.81
N GLN A 119 1.62 14.77 3.57
CA GLN A 119 0.70 15.89 3.75
C GLN A 119 -0.46 15.86 2.75
N GLN A 120 -0.18 15.54 1.48
CA GLN A 120 -1.19 15.41 0.44
C GLN A 120 -2.17 14.27 0.77
N GLU A 121 -1.65 13.06 1.02
CA GLU A 121 -2.44 11.88 1.38
C GLU A 121 -3.28 12.12 2.65
N TYR A 122 -2.69 12.78 3.65
CA TYR A 122 -3.38 13.05 4.90
C TYR A 122 -4.52 14.07 4.73
N LYS A 123 -4.35 15.06 3.85
CA LYS A 123 -5.42 16.00 3.49
C LYS A 123 -6.55 15.28 2.75
N THR A 124 -6.23 14.40 1.79
CA THR A 124 -7.21 13.57 1.07
C THR A 124 -8.00 12.66 2.01
N TYR A 125 -7.31 12.01 2.94
CA TYR A 125 -7.93 11.21 3.98
C TYR A 125 -8.92 12.02 4.84
N LEU A 126 -8.53 13.20 5.35
CA LEU A 126 -9.42 14.04 6.16
C LEU A 126 -10.63 14.53 5.36
N HIS A 127 -10.42 14.91 4.10
CA HIS A 127 -11.51 15.27 3.20
C HIS A 127 -12.50 14.12 3.03
N SER A 128 -12.02 12.90 2.77
CA SER A 128 -12.87 11.71 2.61
C SER A 128 -13.68 11.39 3.87
N VAL A 129 -13.07 11.55 5.05
CA VAL A 129 -13.76 11.39 6.34
C VAL A 129 -14.87 12.43 6.54
N ILE A 130 -14.59 13.71 6.25
CA ILE A 130 -15.56 14.81 6.42
C ILE A 130 -16.71 14.72 5.41
N ALA A 131 -16.42 14.25 4.19
CA ALA A 131 -17.40 14.06 3.11
C ALA A 131 -18.60 13.20 3.51
N LEU A 132 -18.43 12.32 4.52
CA LEU A 132 -19.53 11.50 5.04
C LEU A 132 -20.58 12.31 5.81
N LYS A 133 -20.25 13.53 6.24
CA LYS A 133 -21.10 14.37 7.11
C LYS A 133 -21.48 15.71 6.47
N GLU A 134 -20.60 16.30 5.68
CA GLU A 134 -20.85 17.61 5.06
C GLU A 134 -20.14 17.76 3.70
N ASP A 135 -20.59 18.75 2.94
CA ASP A 135 -19.93 19.16 1.71
C ASP A 135 -18.53 19.72 1.99
N ILE A 136 -17.55 19.27 1.20
CA ILE A 136 -16.14 19.61 1.41
C ILE A 136 -15.81 20.99 0.86
N ASN A 137 -15.19 21.84 1.69
CA ASN A 137 -14.44 22.99 1.21
C ASN A 137 -12.98 22.58 0.91
N GLN A 138 -12.60 22.57 -0.36
CA GLN A 138 -11.26 22.17 -0.81
C GLN A 138 -10.13 23.09 -0.31
N TYR A 139 -10.47 24.32 0.08
CA TYR A 139 -9.53 25.31 0.58
C TYR A 139 -9.29 25.21 2.10
N ASP A 140 -9.97 24.32 2.80
CA ASP A 140 -9.75 24.12 4.23
C ASP A 140 -8.32 23.65 4.50
N SER A 141 -7.68 24.29 5.49
CA SER A 141 -6.35 23.92 5.96
C SER A 141 -6.39 22.61 6.77
N ILE A 142 -5.28 21.87 6.85
CA ILE A 142 -5.20 20.64 7.67
C ILE A 142 -5.66 20.87 9.13
N PRO A 143 -5.28 21.96 9.82
CA PRO A 143 -5.80 22.24 11.17
C PRO A 143 -7.33 22.38 11.23
N MET A 144 -7.95 23.03 10.24
CA MET A 144 -9.41 23.14 10.16
C MET A 144 -10.06 21.78 9.90
N LEU A 145 -9.52 21.02 8.94
CA LEU A 145 -10.00 19.67 8.62
C LEU A 145 -9.90 18.74 9.84
N LYS A 146 -8.80 18.81 10.60
CA LYS A 146 -8.67 18.07 11.87
C LYS A 146 -9.76 18.45 12.85
N LYS A 147 -10.02 19.75 13.07
CA LYS A 147 -11.06 20.20 14.01
C LYS A 147 -12.45 19.66 13.63
N LYS A 148 -12.78 19.68 12.34
CA LYS A 148 -14.04 19.12 11.82
C LYS A 148 -14.10 17.61 12.01
N ALA A 149 -13.08 16.89 11.54
CA ALA A 149 -13.01 15.44 11.64
C ALA A 149 -13.06 14.96 13.10
N ASP A 150 -12.40 15.65 14.03
CA ASP A 150 -12.43 15.32 15.46
C ASP A 150 -13.82 15.51 16.07
N GLY A 151 -14.52 16.58 15.66
CA GLY A 151 -15.89 16.86 16.09
C GLY A 151 -16.89 15.80 15.65
N TYR A 152 -16.71 15.20 14.46
CA TYR A 152 -17.57 14.13 13.97
C TYR A 152 -17.11 12.72 14.41
N TYR A 153 -15.80 12.52 14.48
CA TYR A 153 -15.15 11.21 14.62
C TYR A 153 -13.98 11.30 15.63
N PRO A 154 -14.24 11.37 16.94
CA PRO A 154 -13.19 11.41 17.96
C PRO A 154 -12.40 10.08 18.07
N LYS A 155 -12.94 8.99 17.52
CA LYS A 155 -12.33 7.65 17.47
C LYS A 155 -12.56 7.01 16.11
N PHE A 156 -11.73 6.03 15.77
CA PHE A 156 -11.95 5.21 14.59
C PHE A 156 -13.25 4.40 14.72
N MET A 157 -14.08 4.47 13.69
CA MET A 157 -15.34 3.76 13.55
C MET A 157 -15.36 2.98 12.22
N GLU A 158 -16.28 2.02 12.09
CA GLU A 158 -16.35 1.15 10.90
C GLU A 158 -16.54 1.92 9.59
N ASP A 159 -17.28 3.03 9.60
CA ASP A 159 -17.54 3.85 8.42
C ASP A 159 -16.30 4.61 7.91
N ILE A 160 -15.35 4.93 8.79
CA ILE A 160 -14.10 5.64 8.42
C ILE A 160 -12.87 4.73 8.35
N ASN A 161 -12.98 3.48 8.77
CA ASN A 161 -11.91 2.49 8.69
C ASN A 161 -11.43 2.22 7.25
N PRO A 162 -12.29 2.19 6.22
CA PRO A 162 -11.83 2.07 4.83
C PRO A 162 -10.87 3.21 4.43
N PHE A 163 -11.18 4.46 4.77
CA PHE A 163 -10.31 5.60 4.48
C PHE A 163 -8.99 5.53 5.25
N ARG A 164 -9.03 5.06 6.51
CA ARG A 164 -7.81 4.80 7.29
C ARG A 164 -6.92 3.77 6.58
N ARG A 165 -7.49 2.67 6.09
CA ARG A 165 -6.73 1.61 5.41
C ARG A 165 -6.13 2.12 4.11
N ALA A 166 -6.90 2.86 3.31
CA ALA A 166 -6.42 3.48 2.08
C ALA A 166 -5.26 4.45 2.33
N PHE A 167 -5.39 5.33 3.32
CA PHE A 167 -4.33 6.25 3.68
C PHE A 167 -3.03 5.54 4.12
N LEU A 168 -3.13 4.51 4.98
CA LEU A 168 -1.95 3.76 5.42
C LEU A 168 -1.32 2.95 4.27
N PHE A 169 -2.14 2.46 3.34
CA PHE A 169 -1.68 1.83 2.10
C PHE A 169 -0.89 2.81 1.24
N SER A 170 -1.40 4.00 0.96
CA SER A 170 -0.68 5.02 0.19
C SER A 170 0.67 5.36 0.81
N LEU A 171 0.73 5.53 2.13
CA LEU A 171 2.01 5.78 2.82
C LEU A 171 3.01 4.63 2.67
N ARG A 172 2.52 3.38 2.73
CA ARG A 172 3.34 2.19 2.48
C ARG A 172 3.86 2.18 1.04
N GLU A 173 3.03 2.50 0.06
CA GLU A 173 3.45 2.52 -1.35
C GLU A 173 4.49 3.60 -1.63
N HIS A 174 4.24 4.83 -1.19
CA HIS A 174 5.18 5.94 -1.35
C HIS A 174 6.53 5.65 -0.70
N CYS A 175 6.53 5.11 0.52
CA CYS A 175 7.76 4.76 1.21
C CYS A 175 8.46 3.55 0.57
N PHE A 176 7.72 2.56 0.07
CA PHE A 176 8.32 1.43 -0.64
C PHE A 176 9.03 1.91 -1.92
N GLN A 177 8.37 2.75 -2.72
CA GLN A 177 8.95 3.33 -3.93
C GLN A 177 10.25 4.08 -3.64
N LEU A 178 10.25 4.95 -2.63
CA LEU A 178 11.44 5.69 -2.22
C LEU A 178 12.59 4.77 -1.80
N LEU A 179 12.28 3.72 -1.04
CA LEU A 179 13.29 2.76 -0.60
C LEU A 179 13.84 1.94 -1.78
N THR A 180 13.00 1.54 -2.73
CA THR A 180 13.45 0.82 -3.92
C THR A 180 14.28 1.70 -4.84
N ASP A 181 13.96 2.99 -4.96
CA ASP A 181 14.74 3.95 -5.74
C ASP A 181 16.13 4.14 -5.13
N GLU A 182 16.21 4.34 -3.81
CA GLU A 182 17.48 4.43 -3.09
C GLU A 182 18.29 3.13 -3.20
N TYR A 183 17.64 1.98 -3.12
CA TYR A 183 18.28 0.68 -3.32
C TYR A 183 18.91 0.58 -4.69
N ASN A 184 18.15 0.92 -5.74
CA ASN A 184 18.61 0.84 -7.13
C ASN A 184 19.75 1.82 -7.43
N LEU A 185 19.83 2.94 -6.69
CA LEU A 185 20.94 3.89 -6.75
C LEU A 185 22.19 3.40 -5.99
N GLY A 186 22.11 2.27 -5.27
CA GLY A 186 23.21 1.76 -4.44
C GLY A 186 23.47 2.62 -3.20
N ALA A 187 22.46 3.36 -2.72
CA ALA A 187 22.61 4.23 -1.56
C ALA A 187 22.79 3.41 -0.26
N THR A 188 23.70 3.85 0.61
CA THR A 188 24.00 3.16 1.87
C THR A 188 22.99 3.44 2.99
N GLY A 189 22.07 4.39 2.79
CA GLY A 189 21.12 4.84 3.82
C GLY A 189 20.23 3.72 4.37
N ILE A 190 19.87 2.75 3.52
CA ILE A 190 19.06 1.59 3.91
C ILE A 190 19.84 0.68 4.86
N GLN A 191 21.11 0.40 4.55
CA GLN A 191 21.98 -0.40 5.41
C GLN A 191 22.22 0.28 6.75
N LEU A 192 22.44 1.60 6.74
CA LEU A 192 22.61 2.40 7.96
C LEU A 192 21.37 2.28 8.86
N ALA A 193 20.18 2.53 8.29
CA ALA A 193 18.92 2.44 9.02
C ALA A 193 18.66 1.02 9.54
N PHE A 194 18.95 0.01 8.72
CA PHE A 194 18.81 -1.39 9.12
C PHE A 194 19.72 -1.72 10.31
N ASN A 195 21.01 -1.40 10.24
CA ASN A 195 21.98 -1.66 11.31
C ASN A 195 21.61 -0.95 12.62
N GLU A 196 21.19 0.32 12.53
CA GLU A 196 20.82 1.11 13.69
C GLU A 196 19.52 0.61 14.33
N LEU A 197 18.46 0.39 13.54
CA LEU A 197 17.16 0.00 14.06
C LEU A 197 17.11 -1.48 14.51
N MET A 198 17.93 -2.34 13.89
CA MET A 198 18.18 -3.70 14.34
C MET A 198 19.23 -3.78 15.45
N LEU A 199 19.81 -2.66 15.89
CA LEU A 199 20.75 -2.61 17.01
C LEU A 199 21.95 -3.57 16.87
N ILE A 200 22.39 -3.84 15.63
CA ILE A 200 23.36 -4.91 15.29
C ILE A 200 24.71 -4.72 16.02
N GLU A 201 25.15 -3.47 16.16
CA GLU A 201 26.42 -3.11 16.82
C GLU A 201 26.32 -3.00 18.36
N SER A 202 25.23 -3.49 18.95
CA SER A 202 24.99 -3.32 20.39
C SER A 202 24.45 -4.58 21.05
N THR A 203 24.77 -4.74 22.34
CA THR A 203 24.26 -5.85 23.12
C THR A 203 22.87 -5.53 23.61
N THR A 204 21.87 -6.25 23.10
CA THR A 204 20.49 -6.10 23.53
C THR A 204 20.17 -7.12 24.62
N ILE A 205 19.73 -6.64 25.79
CA ILE A 205 19.36 -7.45 26.94
C ILE A 205 17.85 -7.29 27.17
N ILE A 206 17.17 -8.42 27.29
CA ILE A 206 15.73 -8.51 27.48
C ILE A 206 15.47 -9.09 28.86
N THR A 207 14.77 -8.32 29.67
CA THR A 207 14.31 -8.73 31.00
C THR A 207 12.81 -8.97 30.91
N ARG A 208 12.39 -10.23 31.09
CA ARG A 208 10.97 -10.62 31.11
C ARG A 208 10.46 -10.65 32.53
N TYR A 209 9.31 -10.05 32.79
CA TYR A 209 8.74 -9.96 34.14
C TYR A 209 7.24 -10.32 34.20
N SER A 210 6.79 -10.77 35.38
CA SER A 210 5.39 -11.12 35.66
C SER A 210 4.55 -9.89 36.04
N ARG A 211 3.21 -10.03 36.12
CA ARG A 211 2.33 -8.96 36.64
C ARG A 211 2.67 -8.52 38.06
N GLU A 212 3.24 -9.41 38.86
CA GLU A 212 3.67 -9.18 40.24
C GLU A 212 5.09 -8.60 40.33
N ASN A 213 5.66 -8.18 39.19
CA ASN A 213 7.01 -7.63 39.11
C ASN A 213 8.12 -8.60 39.53
N LYS A 214 7.91 -9.91 39.32
CA LYS A 214 8.96 -10.93 39.46
C LYS A 214 9.69 -11.14 38.15
N CYS A 215 11.00 -11.32 38.20
CA CYS A 215 11.80 -11.67 37.04
C CYS A 215 11.48 -13.10 36.60
N LEU A 216 11.14 -13.26 35.33
CA LEU A 216 10.91 -14.55 34.69
C LEU A 216 12.16 -15.04 33.98
N ASN A 217 12.83 -14.13 33.26
CA ASN A 217 14.08 -14.42 32.57
C ASN A 217 14.86 -13.13 32.25
N VAL A 218 16.19 -13.22 32.13
CA VAL A 218 17.06 -12.22 31.53
C VAL A 218 17.88 -12.90 30.43
N ASP A 219 17.66 -12.50 29.19
CA ASP A 219 18.35 -13.06 28.02
C ASP A 219 19.06 -11.98 27.21
N ARG A 220 20.08 -12.39 26.47
CA ARG A 220 20.68 -11.58 25.40
C ARG A 220 19.97 -11.88 24.08
N TRP A 221 19.48 -10.85 23.40
CA TRP A 221 19.12 -10.98 22.00
C TRP A 221 20.38 -10.92 21.15
N LYS A 222 20.61 -11.97 20.37
CA LYS A 222 21.71 -12.07 19.41
C LYS A 222 21.09 -12.22 18.03
N SER A 223 21.33 -11.23 17.18
CA SER A 223 21.01 -11.32 15.77
C SER A 223 21.99 -12.26 15.08
N ASN A 224 21.50 -13.05 14.13
CA ASN A 224 22.28 -13.87 13.21
C ASN A 224 22.55 -13.14 11.88
N ILE A 225 22.31 -11.82 11.81
CA ILE A 225 22.58 -11.04 10.61
C ILE A 225 24.08 -11.04 10.32
N ASP A 226 24.41 -11.53 9.13
CA ASP A 226 25.74 -11.46 8.56
C ASP A 226 25.83 -10.20 7.69
N SER A 227 26.80 -9.33 7.99
CA SER A 227 27.00 -8.08 7.23
C SER A 227 27.43 -8.29 5.78
N THR A 228 27.79 -9.52 5.40
CA THR A 228 28.06 -9.90 4.00
C THR A 228 26.80 -10.24 3.22
N GLN A 229 25.67 -10.46 3.88
CA GLN A 229 24.39 -10.75 3.22
C GLN A 229 23.73 -9.46 2.70
N GLY A 230 23.26 -9.52 1.46
CA GLY A 230 22.52 -8.42 0.84
C GLY A 230 21.23 -8.09 1.59
N ILE A 231 20.84 -6.82 1.51
CA ILE A 231 19.54 -6.34 1.99
C ILE A 231 18.48 -6.49 0.89
N TYR A 232 17.26 -6.82 1.29
CA TYR A 232 16.08 -6.90 0.44
C TYR A 232 14.93 -6.10 1.05
N ILE A 233 14.19 -5.37 0.22
CA ILE A 233 13.01 -4.60 0.62
C ILE A 233 11.75 -5.39 0.20
N TYR A 234 10.76 -5.44 1.08
CA TYR A 234 9.49 -6.11 0.80
C TYR A 234 8.30 -5.36 1.41
N LYS A 235 7.09 -5.65 0.90
CA LYS A 235 5.81 -5.15 1.44
C LYS A 235 5.12 -6.26 2.24
N LYS A 236 4.34 -5.89 3.25
CA LYS A 236 3.53 -6.84 4.02
C LYS A 236 2.22 -6.21 4.48
N GLY A 237 1.09 -6.80 4.08
CA GLY A 237 -0.25 -6.25 4.35
C GLY A 237 -0.35 -4.77 3.96
N ASN A 238 -1.38 -4.07 4.42
CA ASN A 238 -1.66 -2.71 3.92
C ASN A 238 -0.80 -1.58 4.50
N ASP A 239 0.03 -1.83 5.52
CA ASP A 239 0.64 -0.74 6.29
C ASP A 239 2.12 -0.95 6.63
N THR A 240 2.74 -2.02 6.14
CA THR A 240 4.09 -2.41 6.56
C THR A 240 5.04 -2.56 5.38
N ILE A 241 6.23 -1.99 5.53
CA ILE A 241 7.40 -2.25 4.69
C ILE A 241 8.41 -3.00 5.55
N GLY A 242 9.16 -3.92 4.96
CA GLY A 242 10.27 -4.55 5.63
C GLY A 242 11.57 -4.47 4.86
N ILE A 243 12.65 -4.56 5.63
CA ILE A 243 14.03 -4.62 5.20
C ILE A 243 14.59 -5.92 5.76
N ARG A 244 15.03 -6.83 4.91
CA ARG A 244 15.46 -8.19 5.25
C ARG A 244 16.94 -8.37 4.94
N SER A 245 17.66 -9.08 5.81
CA SER A 245 19.00 -9.62 5.55
C SER A 245 19.03 -11.06 6.08
N GLY A 246 19.31 -12.02 5.20
CA GLY A 246 19.24 -13.44 5.54
C GLY A 246 17.84 -13.89 5.92
N GLU A 247 17.66 -14.45 7.12
CA GLU A 247 16.36 -14.83 7.68
C GLU A 247 15.77 -13.76 8.59
N GLU A 248 16.47 -12.65 8.84
CA GLU A 248 16.04 -11.63 9.78
C GLU A 248 15.55 -10.39 9.06
N ALA A 249 14.49 -9.77 9.59
CA ALA A 249 13.94 -8.56 9.02
C ALA A 249 13.52 -7.53 10.06
N LEU A 250 13.72 -6.28 9.68
CA LEU A 250 13.16 -5.10 10.29
C LEU A 250 11.87 -4.76 9.55
N THR A 251 10.77 -4.62 10.29
CA THR A 251 9.50 -4.13 9.76
C THR A 251 9.22 -2.72 10.24
N LEU A 252 8.70 -1.88 9.35
CA LEU A 252 8.30 -0.50 9.56
C LEU A 252 6.80 -0.39 9.27
N ARG A 253 5.97 -0.40 10.33
CA ARG A 253 4.51 -0.39 10.22
C ARG A 253 3.91 1.00 10.46
N PHE A 254 3.31 1.60 9.44
CA PHE A 254 2.57 2.85 9.55
C PHE A 254 1.31 2.68 10.41
N LYS A 255 1.12 3.57 11.38
CA LYS A 255 -0.11 3.63 12.17
C LYS A 255 -0.36 5.02 12.74
N PHE A 256 -1.63 5.33 12.95
CA PHE A 256 -2.05 6.47 13.75
C PHE A 256 -1.62 6.28 15.21
N GLU A 257 -1.36 7.39 15.89
CA GLU A 257 -0.99 7.36 17.30
C GLU A 257 -2.14 6.96 18.22
N SER A 258 -3.33 7.50 18.01
CA SER A 258 -4.47 7.31 18.93
C SER A 258 -5.85 7.52 18.31
N SER A 259 -6.00 8.47 17.39
CA SER A 259 -7.31 8.91 16.86
C SER A 259 -7.26 9.21 15.35
N PRO A 260 -8.42 9.40 14.69
CA PRO A 260 -8.50 9.77 13.27
C PRO A 260 -7.72 11.03 12.88
N THR A 261 -7.50 11.96 13.83
CA THR A 261 -6.84 13.25 13.61
C THR A 261 -5.42 13.30 14.18
N SER A 262 -4.97 12.19 14.77
CA SER A 262 -3.64 12.06 15.36
C SER A 262 -2.54 11.97 14.30
N SER A 263 -1.30 12.18 14.73
CA SER A 263 -0.11 12.01 13.89
C SER A 263 0.09 10.54 13.51
N VAL A 264 0.82 10.32 12.40
CA VAL A 264 1.26 8.99 11.96
C VAL A 264 2.66 8.72 12.51
N LYS A 265 2.86 7.49 12.97
CA LYS A 265 4.16 6.95 13.39
C LYS A 265 4.43 5.61 12.72
N LEU A 266 5.70 5.20 12.73
CA LEU A 266 6.11 3.85 12.34
C LEU A 266 6.39 3.03 13.60
N ALA A 267 5.71 1.90 13.75
CA ALA A 267 6.08 0.90 14.74
C ALA A 267 7.15 -0.01 14.13
N THR A 268 8.31 -0.09 14.78
CA THR A 268 9.33 -1.06 14.40
C THR A 268 9.07 -2.40 15.07
N SER A 269 9.27 -3.48 14.32
CA SER A 269 9.32 -4.82 14.88
C SER A 269 10.34 -5.69 14.15
N TYR A 270 10.79 -6.71 14.86
CA TYR A 270 11.65 -7.75 14.34
C TYR A 270 10.81 -8.93 13.86
N GLU A 271 11.16 -9.47 12.70
CA GLU A 271 10.56 -10.67 12.12
C GLU A 271 11.65 -11.66 11.71
N VAL A 272 11.42 -12.94 11.99
CA VAL A 272 12.22 -14.04 11.43
C VAL A 272 11.43 -14.60 10.26
N PHE A 273 12.01 -14.51 9.08
CA PHE A 273 11.45 -15.09 7.88
C PHE A 273 11.43 -16.61 8.01
N PRO A 274 10.32 -17.24 7.60
CA PRO A 274 10.31 -18.67 7.46
C PRO A 274 11.35 -19.10 6.42
N ALA A 275 11.97 -20.26 6.65
CA ALA A 275 12.74 -20.95 5.61
C ALA A 275 11.91 -21.09 4.32
N GLU A 276 12.57 -21.13 3.16
CA GLU A 276 11.89 -21.15 1.85
C GLU A 276 10.85 -22.27 1.75
N ASP A 277 11.15 -23.46 2.27
CA ASP A 277 10.20 -24.58 2.34
C ASP A 277 8.90 -24.21 3.05
N LYS A 278 8.96 -23.42 4.12
CA LYS A 278 7.75 -22.99 4.84
C LYS A 278 6.94 -21.97 4.03
N VAL A 279 7.57 -21.12 3.22
CA VAL A 279 6.85 -20.22 2.29
C VAL A 279 6.11 -21.06 1.25
N LEU A 280 6.82 -22.03 0.64
CA LEU A 280 6.25 -22.96 -0.31
C LEU A 280 5.03 -23.70 0.28
N HIS A 281 5.16 -24.27 1.47
CA HIS A 281 4.06 -24.99 2.13
C HIS A 281 2.86 -24.08 2.43
N ARG A 282 3.07 -22.82 2.83
CA ARG A 282 1.99 -21.85 3.04
C ARG A 282 1.27 -21.53 1.74
N ASN A 283 2.02 -21.29 0.68
CA ASN A 283 1.47 -20.99 -0.64
C ASN A 283 0.68 -22.18 -1.20
N LEU A 284 1.21 -23.41 -1.10
CA LEU A 284 0.49 -24.63 -1.49
C LEU A 284 -0.83 -24.80 -0.74
N ARG A 285 -0.84 -24.58 0.58
CA ARG A 285 -2.08 -24.60 1.37
C ARG A 285 -3.07 -23.52 0.93
N SER A 286 -2.58 -22.32 0.62
CA SER A 286 -3.42 -21.22 0.14
C SER A 286 -4.06 -21.57 -1.21
N ILE A 287 -3.28 -22.16 -2.13
CA ILE A 287 -3.73 -22.68 -3.43
C ILE A 287 -4.82 -23.74 -3.24
N GLU A 288 -4.61 -24.72 -2.35
CA GLU A 288 -5.60 -25.77 -2.03
C GLU A 288 -6.92 -25.17 -1.52
N ASN A 289 -6.84 -24.19 -0.61
CA ASN A 289 -8.02 -23.49 -0.10
C ASN A 289 -8.79 -22.75 -1.20
N PHE A 290 -8.07 -22.13 -2.14
CA PHE A 290 -8.68 -21.46 -3.27
C PHE A 290 -9.36 -22.44 -4.23
N GLU A 291 -8.75 -23.60 -4.48
CA GLU A 291 -9.34 -24.66 -5.32
C GLU A 291 -10.60 -25.27 -4.68
N MET A 292 -10.61 -25.42 -3.35
CA MET A 292 -11.81 -25.85 -2.62
C MET A 292 -12.97 -24.87 -2.79
N LEU A 293 -12.74 -23.54 -2.78
CA LEU A 293 -13.79 -22.55 -3.01
C LEU A 293 -14.44 -22.73 -4.39
N ILE A 294 -13.64 -23.01 -5.42
CA ILE A 294 -14.14 -23.25 -6.78
C ILE A 294 -15.00 -24.51 -6.80
N GLY A 295 -14.54 -25.59 -6.17
CA GLY A 295 -15.27 -26.87 -6.09
C GLY A 295 -16.57 -26.79 -5.28
N GLN A 296 -16.66 -25.88 -4.31
CA GLN A 296 -17.83 -25.68 -3.44
C GLN A 296 -18.75 -24.54 -3.92
N HIS A 297 -18.58 -24.07 -5.16
CA HIS A 297 -19.31 -22.94 -5.71
C HIS A 297 -20.84 -23.11 -5.56
N LYS A 298 -21.48 -22.05 -5.05
CA LYS A 298 -22.94 -21.93 -4.97
C LYS A 298 -23.35 -20.56 -5.49
N GLN A 299 -24.16 -20.56 -6.54
CA GLN A 299 -24.65 -19.32 -7.14
C GLN A 299 -25.76 -18.68 -6.29
N LEU A 300 -25.66 -17.37 -6.09
CA LEU A 300 -26.71 -16.51 -5.55
C LEU A 300 -27.44 -15.81 -6.71
N GLU A 301 -28.75 -15.65 -6.59
CA GLU A 301 -29.53 -14.86 -7.54
C GLU A 301 -29.27 -13.37 -7.33
N THR A 302 -28.35 -12.79 -8.11
CA THR A 302 -28.07 -11.34 -8.07
C THR A 302 -27.86 -10.75 -9.47
N THR A 303 -28.00 -9.43 -9.59
CA THR A 303 -28.06 -8.71 -10.88
C THR A 303 -26.74 -8.10 -11.34
N ASN A 304 -25.72 -7.94 -10.48
CA ASN A 304 -24.46 -7.25 -10.84
C ASN A 304 -23.34 -8.20 -11.28
N LYS A 305 -23.52 -8.86 -12.43
CA LYS A 305 -22.59 -9.90 -12.94
C LYS A 305 -21.25 -9.35 -13.44
N SER A 306 -21.21 -8.17 -14.06
CA SER A 306 -19.99 -7.69 -14.74
C SER A 306 -18.84 -7.38 -13.79
N ASN A 307 -19.12 -6.74 -12.64
CA ASN A 307 -18.09 -6.46 -11.65
C ASN A 307 -17.55 -7.76 -11.03
N ALA A 308 -18.45 -8.72 -10.77
CA ALA A 308 -18.09 -10.02 -10.24
C ALA A 308 -17.19 -10.83 -11.20
N ILE A 309 -17.45 -10.79 -12.50
CA ILE A 309 -16.57 -11.41 -13.52
C ILE A 309 -15.17 -10.80 -13.47
N GLY A 310 -15.06 -9.47 -13.41
CA GLY A 310 -13.77 -8.77 -13.31
C GLY A 310 -12.98 -9.17 -12.07
N LYS A 311 -13.61 -9.14 -10.90
CA LYS A 311 -12.98 -9.52 -9.62
C LYS A 311 -12.64 -11.01 -9.53
N CYS A 312 -13.45 -11.89 -10.11
CA CYS A 312 -13.07 -13.31 -10.24
C CYS A 312 -11.86 -13.49 -11.16
N ASN A 313 -11.75 -12.71 -12.24
CA ASN A 313 -10.59 -12.74 -13.13
C ASN A 313 -9.31 -12.26 -12.45
N GLU A 314 -9.37 -11.14 -11.70
CA GLU A 314 -8.25 -10.64 -10.88
C GLU A 314 -7.73 -11.74 -9.94
N ALA A 315 -8.62 -12.35 -9.16
CA ALA A 315 -8.27 -13.42 -8.23
C ALA A 315 -7.70 -14.67 -8.94
N MET A 316 -8.24 -15.04 -10.10
CA MET A 316 -7.81 -16.22 -10.87
C MET A 316 -6.45 -16.04 -11.54
N VAL A 317 -6.13 -14.83 -12.01
CA VAL A 317 -4.81 -14.50 -12.55
C VAL A 317 -3.77 -14.54 -11.42
N TYR A 318 -4.07 -13.92 -10.27
CA TYR A 318 -3.20 -13.99 -9.09
C TYR A 318 -2.93 -15.43 -8.66
N TYR A 319 -3.99 -16.23 -8.50
CA TYR A 319 -3.90 -17.66 -8.16
C TYR A 319 -3.02 -18.42 -9.15
N ARG A 320 -3.15 -18.13 -10.45
CA ARG A 320 -2.40 -18.84 -11.48
C ARG A 320 -0.90 -18.55 -11.40
N ILE A 321 -0.52 -17.27 -11.22
CA ILE A 321 0.89 -16.88 -11.02
C ILE A 321 1.47 -17.56 -9.77
N LEU A 322 0.72 -17.58 -8.67
CA LEU A 322 1.14 -18.25 -7.43
C LEU A 322 1.28 -19.78 -7.61
N LYS A 323 0.41 -20.39 -8.41
CA LYS A 323 0.47 -21.82 -8.71
C LYS A 323 1.64 -22.19 -9.62
N GLU A 324 2.01 -21.33 -10.56
CA GLU A 324 3.15 -21.51 -11.45
C GLU A 324 4.49 -21.25 -10.73
N ASN A 325 4.50 -20.34 -9.75
CA ASN A 325 5.65 -20.08 -8.90
C ASN A 325 5.24 -19.99 -7.43
N SER A 326 5.16 -21.15 -6.77
CA SER A 326 4.74 -21.23 -5.37
C SER A 326 5.81 -20.81 -4.36
N SER A 327 6.99 -20.36 -4.81
CA SER A 327 8.02 -19.77 -3.94
C SER A 327 7.91 -18.25 -3.78
N ILE A 328 7.09 -17.56 -4.58
CA ILE A 328 6.97 -16.10 -4.46
C ILE A 328 6.35 -15.67 -3.13
N ASN A 329 6.74 -14.49 -2.67
CA ASN A 329 6.12 -13.88 -1.49
C ASN A 329 4.78 -13.25 -1.86
N GLN A 330 3.77 -13.44 -1.01
CA GLN A 330 2.49 -12.76 -1.13
C GLN A 330 2.48 -11.55 -0.22
N VAL A 331 2.17 -10.36 -0.75
CA VAL A 331 2.05 -9.16 0.10
C VAL A 331 0.86 -9.28 1.05
N ASP A 332 -0.26 -9.84 0.58
CA ASP A 332 -1.41 -10.25 1.39
C ASP A 332 -1.92 -11.62 0.89
N GLU A 333 -1.70 -12.66 1.69
CA GLU A 333 -2.04 -14.05 1.33
C GLU A 333 -3.56 -14.35 1.32
N GLN A 334 -4.40 -13.46 1.84
CA GLN A 334 -5.84 -13.69 1.94
C GLN A 334 -6.66 -12.90 0.91
N GLU A 335 -6.07 -11.88 0.28
CA GLU A 335 -6.82 -10.93 -0.55
C GLU A 335 -7.49 -11.60 -1.75
N TYR A 336 -6.75 -12.41 -2.51
CA TYR A 336 -7.30 -13.10 -3.68
C TYR A 336 -8.37 -14.14 -3.30
N TYR A 337 -8.20 -14.84 -2.17
CA TYR A 337 -9.18 -15.76 -1.61
C TYR A 337 -10.47 -15.03 -1.21
N HIS A 338 -10.35 -13.93 -0.45
CA HIS A 338 -11.49 -13.11 -0.04
C HIS A 338 -12.23 -12.51 -1.24
N MET A 339 -11.49 -12.06 -2.26
CA MET A 339 -12.05 -11.55 -3.50
C MET A 339 -12.86 -12.64 -4.21
N LEU A 340 -12.31 -13.85 -4.40
CA LEU A 340 -13.06 -14.93 -5.03
C LEU A 340 -14.29 -15.32 -4.21
N ASN A 341 -14.16 -15.46 -2.89
CA ASN A 341 -15.27 -15.83 -2.01
C ASN A 341 -16.43 -14.80 -2.05
N ALA A 342 -16.10 -13.51 -2.13
CA ALA A 342 -17.11 -12.45 -2.19
C ALA A 342 -17.83 -12.38 -3.55
N TYR A 343 -17.13 -12.63 -4.66
CA TYR A 343 -17.66 -12.37 -6.00
C TYR A 343 -18.08 -13.62 -6.79
N SER A 344 -17.46 -14.79 -6.55
CA SER A 344 -17.81 -16.02 -7.27
C SER A 344 -19.27 -16.45 -7.12
N PRO A 345 -19.98 -16.24 -5.99
CA PRO A 345 -21.39 -16.60 -5.90
C PRO A 345 -22.29 -15.80 -6.86
N ILE A 346 -21.85 -14.65 -7.36
CA ILE A 346 -22.65 -13.78 -8.24
C ILE A 346 -22.65 -14.26 -9.71
N ILE A 347 -21.70 -15.12 -10.09
CA ILE A 347 -21.55 -15.64 -11.45
C ILE A 347 -21.90 -17.14 -11.52
N THR A 348 -22.17 -17.63 -12.72
CA THR A 348 -22.45 -19.06 -12.93
C THR A 348 -21.18 -19.90 -12.78
N HIS A 349 -21.35 -21.16 -12.40
CA HIS A 349 -20.22 -22.11 -12.32
C HIS A 349 -19.49 -22.24 -13.67
N LYS A 350 -20.23 -22.21 -14.78
CA LYS A 350 -19.65 -22.24 -16.14
C LYS A 350 -18.76 -21.03 -16.42
N GLU A 351 -19.20 -19.82 -16.06
CA GLU A 351 -18.39 -18.60 -16.20
C GLU A 351 -17.12 -18.69 -15.33
N LEU A 352 -17.26 -19.15 -14.08
CA LEU A 352 -16.15 -19.32 -13.16
C LEU A 352 -15.07 -20.27 -13.73
N LEU A 353 -15.47 -21.44 -14.22
CA LEU A 353 -14.55 -22.39 -14.86
C LEU A 353 -13.93 -21.84 -16.15
N SER A 354 -14.69 -21.07 -16.93
CA SER A 354 -14.18 -20.44 -18.16
C SER A 354 -13.07 -19.42 -17.84
N ILE A 355 -13.25 -18.63 -16.77
CA ILE A 355 -12.23 -17.69 -16.28
C ILE A 355 -11.00 -18.46 -15.78
N GLN A 356 -11.19 -19.55 -15.02
CA GLN A 356 -10.10 -20.38 -14.50
C GLN A 356 -9.24 -21.00 -15.62
N ILE A 357 -9.88 -21.46 -16.69
CA ILE A 357 -9.18 -22.02 -17.86
C ILE A 357 -8.40 -20.91 -18.56
N ALA A 358 -9.08 -19.80 -18.85
CA ALA A 358 -8.48 -18.66 -19.56
C ALA A 358 -7.34 -17.99 -18.79
N SER A 359 -7.32 -18.05 -17.46
CA SER A 359 -6.23 -17.49 -16.66
C SER A 359 -4.88 -18.14 -16.96
N THR A 360 -4.85 -19.39 -17.42
CA THR A 360 -3.63 -20.09 -17.87
C THR A 360 -3.01 -19.39 -19.09
N ILE A 361 -3.83 -19.07 -20.10
CA ILE A 361 -3.34 -18.35 -21.29
C ILE A 361 -2.99 -16.91 -20.93
N THR A 362 -3.76 -16.27 -20.05
CA THR A 362 -3.48 -14.91 -19.59
C THR A 362 -2.12 -14.80 -18.92
N THR A 363 -1.80 -15.69 -17.99
CA THR A 363 -0.50 -15.69 -17.29
C THR A 363 0.65 -16.04 -18.21
N GLN A 364 0.49 -16.99 -19.12
CA GLN A 364 1.48 -17.25 -20.18
C GLN A 364 1.78 -15.98 -20.98
N LYS A 365 0.75 -15.23 -21.41
CA LYS A 365 0.94 -13.96 -22.14
C LYS A 365 1.64 -12.91 -21.29
N MET A 366 1.37 -12.87 -19.98
CA MET A 366 2.08 -11.97 -19.06
C MET A 366 3.56 -12.34 -18.93
N HIS A 367 3.89 -13.64 -18.87
CA HIS A 367 5.27 -14.10 -18.89
C HIS A 367 5.98 -13.71 -20.19
N GLU A 368 5.37 -13.96 -21.36
CA GLU A 368 5.91 -13.55 -22.66
C GLU A 368 6.16 -12.04 -22.73
N TYR A 369 5.25 -11.23 -22.18
CA TYR A 369 5.40 -9.77 -22.09
C TYR A 369 6.58 -9.38 -21.20
N LEU A 370 6.69 -9.98 -20.01
CA LEU A 370 7.78 -9.70 -19.06
C LEU A 370 9.14 -10.14 -19.60
N GLU A 371 9.24 -11.30 -20.25
CA GLU A 371 10.47 -11.77 -20.90
C GLU A 371 10.90 -10.84 -22.04
N GLY A 372 9.93 -10.33 -22.81
CA GLY A 372 10.19 -9.34 -23.86
C GLY A 372 10.70 -8.00 -23.32
N LYS A 373 10.25 -7.58 -22.14
CA LYS A 373 10.62 -6.31 -21.50
C LYS A 373 11.88 -6.42 -20.65
N TYR A 374 12.04 -7.54 -19.96
CA TYR A 374 13.11 -7.84 -19.01
C TYR A 374 13.73 -9.19 -19.36
N PRO A 375 14.87 -9.23 -20.09
CA PRO A 375 15.46 -10.50 -20.55
C PRO A 375 15.84 -11.47 -19.41
N VAL A 376 16.20 -10.93 -18.24
CA VAL A 376 16.49 -11.69 -17.03
C VAL A 376 15.79 -11.03 -15.87
N TYR A 377 14.82 -11.74 -15.28
CA TYR A 377 14.07 -11.25 -14.13
C TYR A 377 13.66 -12.38 -13.19
N GLN A 378 13.39 -12.02 -11.95
CA GLN A 378 12.74 -12.88 -10.96
C GLN A 378 11.54 -12.15 -10.36
N ILE A 379 10.43 -12.86 -10.16
CA ILE A 379 9.29 -12.35 -9.39
C ILE A 379 9.58 -12.59 -7.90
N GLU A 380 9.79 -11.52 -7.14
CA GLU A 380 9.99 -11.60 -5.68
C GLU A 380 8.67 -11.70 -4.93
N SER A 381 7.70 -10.89 -5.37
CA SER A 381 6.39 -10.87 -4.74
C SER A 381 5.27 -10.44 -5.68
N ILE A 382 4.06 -10.75 -5.23
CA ILE A 382 2.80 -10.48 -5.92
C ILE A 382 1.83 -9.78 -4.96
N GLN A 383 1.04 -8.85 -5.50
CA GLN A 383 0.06 -8.09 -4.76
C GLN A 383 -1.17 -7.80 -5.62
N LEU A 384 -2.38 -7.98 -5.07
CA LEU A 384 -3.58 -7.34 -5.62
C LEU A 384 -3.71 -5.92 -5.06
N VAL A 385 -4.19 -5.00 -5.91
CA VAL A 385 -4.42 -3.61 -5.52
C VAL A 385 -5.92 -3.36 -5.58
N GLY A 386 -6.55 -3.32 -4.41
CA GLY A 386 -7.98 -3.04 -4.32
C GLY A 386 -8.34 -1.61 -4.77
N ASP A 387 -9.49 -1.48 -5.45
CA ASP A 387 -10.04 -0.18 -5.90
C ASP A 387 -10.15 0.85 -4.77
N SER A 388 -10.34 0.40 -3.53
CA SER A 388 -10.45 1.26 -2.35
C SER A 388 -9.17 2.00 -1.98
N TYR A 389 -8.04 1.59 -2.55
CA TYR A 389 -6.72 2.10 -2.19
C TYR A 389 -6.14 3.07 -3.22
N ILE A 390 -6.83 3.26 -4.36
CA ILE A 390 -6.36 4.08 -5.47
C ILE A 390 -7.04 5.46 -5.39
N ASP A 391 -6.34 6.43 -4.80
CA ASP A 391 -6.76 7.84 -4.83
C ASP A 391 -6.31 8.53 -6.13
N ASP A 392 -5.10 8.23 -6.63
CA ASP A 392 -4.67 8.64 -7.98
C ASP A 392 -5.34 7.76 -9.03
N ARG A 393 -6.41 8.31 -9.62
CA ARG A 393 -7.14 7.64 -10.70
C ARG A 393 -6.30 7.35 -11.93
N SER A 394 -5.10 7.91 -12.07
CA SER A 394 -4.16 7.60 -13.15
C SER A 394 -3.53 6.21 -12.99
N GLU A 395 -3.35 5.76 -11.75
CA GLU A 395 -2.90 4.43 -11.37
C GLU A 395 -4.05 3.43 -11.50
N THR A 396 -3.80 2.35 -12.23
CA THR A 396 -4.85 1.40 -12.71
C THR A 396 -4.46 -0.06 -12.54
N SER A 397 -3.32 -0.30 -11.89
CA SER A 397 -2.88 -1.65 -11.62
C SER A 397 -3.89 -2.30 -10.69
N ASP A 398 -4.50 -3.39 -11.16
CA ASP A 398 -5.30 -4.30 -10.35
C ASP A 398 -4.38 -5.37 -9.70
N LEU A 399 -3.23 -5.63 -10.33
CA LEU A 399 -2.18 -6.54 -9.90
C LEU A 399 -0.82 -5.84 -10.00
N GLN A 400 0.05 -6.04 -9.01
CA GLN A 400 1.45 -5.61 -9.04
C GLN A 400 2.36 -6.81 -8.84
N LEU A 401 3.41 -6.87 -9.66
CA LEU A 401 4.54 -7.78 -9.50
C LEU A 401 5.76 -6.97 -9.09
N ILE A 402 6.41 -7.38 -7.99
CA ILE A 402 7.70 -6.83 -7.58
C ILE A 402 8.78 -7.73 -8.16
N LEU A 403 9.57 -7.18 -9.07
CA LEU A 403 10.57 -7.89 -9.84
C LEU A 403 11.97 -7.52 -9.40
N ARG A 404 12.89 -8.48 -9.55
CA ARG A 404 14.34 -8.24 -9.55
C ARG A 404 14.85 -8.36 -10.96
N VAL A 405 15.29 -7.24 -11.53
CA VAL A 405 15.84 -7.15 -12.88
C VAL A 405 17.27 -6.67 -12.77
N ASN A 406 18.23 -7.54 -13.11
CA ASN A 406 19.66 -7.24 -13.00
C ASN A 406 20.08 -6.69 -11.62
N GLY A 407 19.50 -7.24 -10.54
CA GLY A 407 19.79 -6.80 -9.17
C GLY A 407 19.06 -5.53 -8.72
N ASN A 408 18.21 -4.93 -9.56
CA ASN A 408 17.38 -3.77 -9.20
C ASN A 408 15.92 -4.17 -8.98
N TYR A 409 15.22 -3.42 -8.13
CA TYR A 409 13.78 -3.52 -7.95
C TYR A 409 13.04 -2.82 -9.08
N VAL A 410 12.05 -3.51 -9.66
CA VAL A 410 11.09 -2.95 -10.61
C VAL A 410 9.69 -3.36 -10.17
N VAL A 411 8.77 -2.41 -10.08
CA VAL A 411 7.34 -2.70 -9.83
C VAL A 411 6.63 -2.66 -11.17
N GLU A 412 6.12 -3.80 -11.62
CA GLU A 412 5.31 -3.89 -12.84
C GLU A 412 3.84 -4.05 -12.45
N GLY A 413 3.03 -3.05 -12.80
CA GLY A 413 1.59 -3.05 -12.54
C GLY A 413 0.79 -3.46 -13.77
N PHE A 414 -0.26 -4.25 -13.60
CA PHE A 414 -1.15 -4.69 -14.67
C PHE A 414 -2.59 -4.33 -14.34
N SER A 415 -3.32 -3.73 -15.29
CA SER A 415 -4.77 -3.61 -15.20
C SER A 415 -5.41 -4.86 -15.79
N LEU A 416 -6.18 -5.59 -14.99
CA LEU A 416 -6.79 -6.85 -15.37
C LEU A 416 -8.24 -6.63 -15.79
N LYS A 417 -8.58 -7.02 -17.02
CA LYS A 417 -9.94 -6.93 -17.57
C LYS A 417 -10.40 -8.29 -18.06
N ALA A 418 -11.70 -8.52 -17.99
CA ALA A 418 -12.33 -9.76 -18.46
C ALA A 418 -13.44 -9.44 -19.45
N ALA A 419 -13.40 -10.12 -20.60
CA ALA A 419 -14.36 -9.97 -21.68
C ALA A 419 -14.86 -11.34 -22.15
N SER A 420 -16.13 -11.43 -22.51
CA SER A 420 -16.69 -12.69 -23.00
C SER A 420 -16.25 -12.99 -24.43
N LYS A 421 -16.00 -11.98 -25.26
CA LYS A 421 -15.71 -12.11 -26.70
C LYS A 421 -14.56 -11.20 -27.13
N ARG A 422 -13.88 -11.54 -28.24
CA ARG A 422 -12.73 -10.77 -28.78
C ARG A 422 -13.11 -9.38 -29.33
N ASN A 423 -14.27 -9.26 -29.99
CA ASN A 423 -14.69 -8.02 -30.65
C ASN A 423 -15.56 -7.15 -29.74
N VAL A 424 -15.07 -6.83 -28.54
CA VAL A 424 -15.78 -5.95 -27.60
C VAL A 424 -14.97 -4.67 -27.37
N LYS A 425 -15.68 -3.59 -27.09
CA LYS A 425 -15.04 -2.40 -26.54
C LYS A 425 -14.67 -2.68 -25.09
N ILE A 426 -13.42 -2.40 -24.74
CA ILE A 426 -12.94 -2.54 -23.37
C ILE A 426 -12.95 -1.18 -22.69
N THR A 427 -13.59 -1.13 -21.52
CA THR A 427 -13.60 0.08 -20.72
C THR A 427 -12.26 0.22 -20.00
N SER A 428 -11.51 1.29 -20.28
CA SER A 428 -10.30 1.63 -19.54
C SER A 428 -10.64 2.24 -18.18
N LYS A 429 -11.52 3.25 -18.15
CA LYS A 429 -11.93 3.99 -16.95
C LYS A 429 -13.39 4.41 -16.98
N ASN A 430 -13.93 4.69 -15.80
CA ASN A 430 -15.28 5.22 -15.62
C ASN A 430 -15.32 6.52 -14.77
N PRO A 431 -14.68 7.61 -15.20
CA PRO A 431 -14.65 8.84 -14.43
C PRO A 431 -16.04 9.46 -14.28
N GLY A 432 -16.28 10.11 -13.15
CA GLY A 432 -17.47 10.95 -12.95
C GLY A 432 -17.42 12.18 -13.86
N ILE A 433 -18.57 12.56 -14.42
CA ILE A 433 -18.62 13.65 -15.39
C ILE A 433 -18.15 15.00 -14.82
N GLY A 434 -18.39 15.27 -13.53
CA GLY A 434 -17.96 16.52 -12.88
C GLY A 434 -16.44 16.68 -12.79
N GLN A 435 -15.70 15.56 -12.84
CA GLN A 435 -14.25 15.56 -12.68
C GLN A 435 -13.48 15.47 -14.00
N ILE A 436 -14.14 15.12 -15.11
CA ILE A 436 -13.44 14.84 -16.37
C ILE A 436 -12.71 16.05 -16.92
N LEU A 437 -13.25 17.27 -16.78
CA LEU A 437 -12.59 18.48 -17.24
C LEU A 437 -11.59 19.04 -16.23
N GLY A 438 -11.54 18.48 -15.02
CA GLY A 438 -10.70 18.95 -13.93
C GLY A 438 -9.21 18.58 -14.07
N PRO A 439 -8.38 18.99 -13.09
CA PRO A 439 -6.92 18.94 -13.19
C PRO A 439 -6.33 17.52 -13.28
N THR A 440 -7.05 16.51 -12.80
CA THR A 440 -6.66 15.09 -12.89
C THR A 440 -6.67 14.55 -14.32
N TYR A 441 -7.52 15.12 -15.18
CA TYR A 441 -7.71 14.66 -16.56
C TYR A 441 -7.32 15.78 -17.52
N PHE A 442 -8.30 16.47 -18.11
CA PHE A 442 -8.03 17.43 -19.18
C PHE A 442 -7.59 18.80 -18.68
N ASP A 443 -7.92 19.18 -17.44
CA ASP A 443 -7.50 20.47 -16.85
C ASP A 443 -7.96 21.69 -17.68
N ILE A 444 -9.23 21.67 -18.08
CA ILE A 444 -9.87 22.69 -18.92
C ILE A 444 -11.18 23.24 -18.33
N GLY A 445 -11.55 22.85 -17.11
CA GLY A 445 -12.69 23.41 -16.39
C GLY A 445 -13.50 22.38 -15.59
N SER A 446 -14.83 22.56 -15.56
CA SER A 446 -15.76 21.66 -14.89
C SER A 446 -17.10 21.62 -15.63
N LEU A 447 -17.78 20.47 -15.59
CA LEU A 447 -19.15 20.29 -16.08
C LEU A 447 -20.20 20.40 -14.96
N ASP A 448 -19.82 20.75 -13.73
CA ASP A 448 -20.74 20.69 -12.59
C ASP A 448 -21.96 21.61 -12.74
N LEU A 449 -21.76 22.83 -13.27
CA LEU A 449 -22.87 23.77 -13.52
C LEU A 449 -23.83 23.23 -14.59
N VAL A 450 -23.28 22.68 -15.67
CA VAL A 450 -24.04 22.05 -16.77
C VAL A 450 -24.86 20.88 -16.22
N VAL A 451 -24.25 20.02 -15.40
CA VAL A 451 -24.91 18.84 -14.82
C VAL A 451 -26.01 19.26 -13.85
N LYS A 452 -25.79 20.28 -13.01
CA LYS A 452 -26.82 20.80 -12.09
C LYS A 452 -28.03 21.37 -12.83
N ASP A 453 -27.81 22.11 -13.91
CA ASP A 453 -28.90 22.65 -14.72
C ASP A 453 -29.68 21.53 -15.45
N ILE A 454 -28.96 20.58 -16.07
CA ILE A 454 -29.58 19.43 -16.75
C ILE A 454 -30.34 18.54 -15.76
N GLN A 455 -29.84 18.38 -14.53
CA GLN A 455 -30.54 17.68 -13.45
C GLN A 455 -31.89 18.34 -13.16
N LYS A 456 -31.90 19.66 -12.98
CA LYS A 456 -33.12 20.42 -12.73
C LYS A 456 -34.13 20.27 -13.87
N GLN A 457 -33.68 20.34 -15.12
CA GLN A 457 -34.54 20.13 -16.29
C GLN A 457 -35.10 18.69 -16.35
N PHE A 458 -34.30 17.68 -15.99
CA PHE A 458 -34.73 16.28 -15.93
C PHE A 458 -35.78 16.05 -14.83
N GLU A 459 -35.56 16.59 -13.63
CA GLU A 459 -36.50 16.52 -12.50
C GLU A 459 -37.84 17.21 -12.82
N GLN A 460 -37.79 18.29 -13.61
CA GLN A 460 -38.97 18.98 -14.16
C GLN A 460 -39.63 18.25 -15.34
N LYS A 461 -39.13 17.06 -15.72
CA LYS A 461 -39.59 16.26 -16.87
C LYS A 461 -39.48 16.96 -18.23
N LEU A 462 -38.62 17.99 -18.34
CA LEU A 462 -38.32 18.69 -19.59
C LEU A 462 -37.32 17.90 -20.46
N LEU A 463 -36.51 17.06 -19.84
CA LEU A 463 -35.56 16.18 -20.51
C LEU A 463 -35.82 14.73 -20.14
N ASN A 464 -35.73 13.85 -21.12
CA ASN A 464 -35.66 12.41 -20.89
C ASN A 464 -34.20 11.94 -20.72
N HIS A 465 -34.04 10.68 -20.34
CA HIS A 465 -32.73 10.08 -20.05
C HIS A 465 -31.75 10.18 -21.24
N GLN A 466 -32.21 9.96 -22.48
CA GLN A 466 -31.35 10.04 -23.66
C GLN A 466 -30.93 11.48 -23.99
N GLN A 467 -31.85 12.44 -23.82
CA GLN A 467 -31.57 13.86 -24.03
C GLN A 467 -30.56 14.41 -23.00
N VAL A 468 -30.65 13.97 -21.74
CA VAL A 468 -29.63 14.28 -20.71
C VAL A 468 -28.25 13.83 -21.16
N LEU A 469 -28.12 12.55 -21.54
CA LEU A 469 -26.83 12.00 -21.97
C LEU A 469 -26.28 12.72 -23.21
N GLY A 470 -27.15 13.07 -24.16
CA GLY A 470 -26.78 13.78 -25.38
C GLY A 470 -26.25 15.19 -25.10
N LYS A 471 -26.99 15.99 -24.33
CA LYS A 471 -26.58 17.36 -23.96
C LYS A 471 -25.25 17.37 -23.22
N VAL A 472 -25.07 16.47 -22.25
CA VAL A 472 -23.81 16.36 -21.50
C VAL A 472 -22.65 15.93 -22.40
N SER A 473 -22.88 15.00 -23.33
CA SER A 473 -21.85 14.57 -24.29
C SER A 473 -21.46 15.68 -25.26
N GLU A 474 -22.42 16.52 -25.67
CA GLU A 474 -22.20 17.66 -26.54
C GLU A 474 -21.30 18.70 -25.86
N GLU A 475 -21.65 19.11 -24.64
CA GLU A 475 -20.84 20.06 -23.86
C GLU A 475 -19.43 19.54 -23.59
N LEU A 476 -19.30 18.24 -23.28
CA LEU A 476 -18.00 17.58 -23.17
C LEU A 476 -17.24 17.63 -24.49
N GLY A 477 -17.88 17.27 -25.61
CA GLY A 477 -17.27 17.24 -26.93
C GLY A 477 -16.78 18.60 -27.39
N GLU A 478 -17.58 19.65 -27.18
CA GLU A 478 -17.18 21.02 -27.50
C GLU A 478 -16.02 21.52 -26.66
N SER A 479 -16.06 21.22 -25.35
CA SER A 479 -14.98 21.61 -24.43
C SER A 479 -13.66 20.96 -24.85
N LEU A 480 -13.69 19.67 -25.20
CA LEU A 480 -12.50 18.95 -25.66
C LEU A 480 -12.03 19.44 -27.04
N TYR A 481 -12.95 19.71 -27.97
CA TYR A 481 -12.60 20.18 -29.31
C TYR A 481 -11.88 21.54 -29.29
N LYS A 482 -12.27 22.42 -28.36
CA LYS A 482 -11.68 23.77 -28.20
C LYS A 482 -10.41 23.78 -27.33
N ALA A 483 -10.07 22.67 -26.69
CA ALA A 483 -8.97 22.62 -25.74
C ALA A 483 -7.59 22.58 -26.41
N PRO A 484 -6.54 23.08 -25.73
CA PRO A 484 -5.17 22.91 -26.19
C PRO A 484 -4.79 21.43 -26.30
N GLN A 485 -4.00 21.08 -27.32
CA GLN A 485 -3.54 19.69 -27.53
C GLN A 485 -2.76 19.14 -26.32
N ALA A 486 -2.01 19.97 -25.59
CA ALA A 486 -1.32 19.55 -24.37
C ALA A 486 -2.30 19.02 -23.29
N ASN A 487 -3.43 19.69 -23.13
CA ASN A 487 -4.51 19.30 -22.22
C ASN A 487 -5.21 18.02 -22.68
N ILE A 488 -5.48 17.88 -23.99
CA ILE A 488 -6.08 16.66 -24.56
C ILE A 488 -5.14 15.46 -24.41
N LYS A 489 -3.84 15.63 -24.65
CA LYS A 489 -2.82 14.59 -24.43
C LYS A 489 -2.72 14.17 -22.97
N LYS A 490 -2.69 15.14 -22.05
CA LYS A 490 -2.71 14.90 -20.60
C LYS A 490 -3.93 14.07 -20.19
N GLY A 491 -5.12 14.51 -20.58
CA GLY A 491 -6.35 13.81 -20.21
C GLY A 491 -6.49 12.44 -20.85
N LEU A 492 -6.06 12.27 -22.12
CA LEU A 492 -6.03 10.96 -22.76
C LEU A 492 -5.09 9.99 -22.04
N ALA A 493 -3.86 10.42 -21.72
CA ALA A 493 -2.92 9.61 -20.94
C ALA A 493 -3.50 9.24 -19.57
N ALA A 494 -4.15 10.19 -18.89
CA ALA A 494 -4.84 9.93 -17.63
C ALA A 494 -6.02 8.95 -17.77
N LEU A 495 -6.71 8.91 -18.92
CA LEU A 495 -7.81 7.98 -19.18
C LEU A 495 -7.37 6.56 -19.54
N LEU A 496 -6.25 6.44 -20.23
CA LEU A 496 -5.64 5.15 -20.56
C LEU A 496 -4.99 4.52 -19.32
N GLY A 497 -4.37 5.35 -18.47
CA GLY A 497 -3.61 4.88 -17.31
C GLY A 497 -2.19 4.48 -17.68
N ARG A 498 -1.37 4.21 -16.66
CA ARG A 498 0.06 3.87 -16.83
C ARG A 498 0.32 2.37 -16.93
N ALA A 499 -0.55 1.55 -16.35
CA ALA A 499 -0.36 0.10 -16.31
C ALA A 499 -0.77 -0.53 -17.65
N PRO A 500 0.02 -1.47 -18.21
CA PRO A 500 -0.44 -2.33 -19.29
C PRO A 500 -1.77 -3.01 -18.95
N MET A 501 -2.68 -3.02 -19.92
CA MET A 501 -3.98 -3.64 -19.77
C MET A 501 -3.96 -5.08 -20.29
N VAL A 502 -4.24 -6.03 -19.41
CA VAL A 502 -4.36 -7.46 -19.72
C VAL A 502 -5.84 -7.80 -19.85
N VAL A 503 -6.26 -8.24 -21.04
CA VAL A 503 -7.66 -8.55 -21.33
C VAL A 503 -7.83 -10.05 -21.53
N THR A 504 -8.46 -10.72 -20.55
CA THR A 504 -8.82 -12.14 -20.62
C THR A 504 -10.13 -12.32 -21.38
N PHE A 505 -10.09 -13.01 -22.52
CA PHE A 505 -11.27 -13.41 -23.30
C PHE A 505 -11.80 -14.78 -22.84
N TYR A 506 -12.53 -14.81 -21.73
CA TYR A 506 -12.75 -16.05 -20.97
C TYR A 506 -13.57 -17.13 -21.69
N LEU A 507 -14.46 -16.79 -22.65
CA LEU A 507 -15.16 -17.82 -23.45
C LEU A 507 -14.36 -18.33 -24.65
N HIS A 508 -13.22 -17.70 -24.96
CA HIS A 508 -12.37 -18.06 -26.10
C HIS A 508 -11.02 -18.63 -25.69
N ASN A 509 -10.75 -18.73 -24.38
CA ASN A 509 -9.47 -19.15 -23.84
C ASN A 509 -8.29 -18.39 -24.49
N ASP A 510 -8.39 -17.07 -24.49
CA ASP A 510 -7.43 -16.18 -25.16
C ASP A 510 -7.17 -14.96 -24.29
N SER A 511 -6.04 -14.28 -24.53
CA SER A 511 -5.66 -13.07 -23.81
C SER A 511 -4.82 -12.14 -24.70
N VAL A 512 -4.89 -10.85 -24.42
CA VAL A 512 -4.05 -9.83 -25.06
C VAL A 512 -3.56 -8.85 -24.01
N ILE A 513 -2.33 -8.37 -24.20
CA ILE A 513 -1.74 -7.32 -23.39
C ILE A 513 -1.61 -6.08 -24.26
N LEU A 514 -2.18 -4.98 -23.78
CA LEU A 514 -2.19 -3.70 -24.46
C LEU A 514 -1.33 -2.74 -23.63
N GLU A 515 -0.19 -2.37 -24.18
CA GLU A 515 0.61 -1.27 -23.65
C GLU A 515 0.24 0.00 -24.42
N HIS A 516 -0.14 1.04 -23.67
CA HIS A 516 -0.54 2.30 -24.28
C HIS A 516 0.72 3.01 -24.80
N ASN A 517 0.84 3.11 -26.13
CA ASN A 517 1.94 3.81 -26.77
C ASN A 517 1.99 5.29 -26.33
N ALA A 518 3.18 5.88 -26.37
CA ALA A 518 3.33 7.32 -26.21
C ALA A 518 2.46 8.06 -27.24
N ILE A 519 1.69 9.05 -26.80
CA ILE A 519 0.80 9.85 -27.66
C ILE A 519 1.64 10.86 -28.46
N LYS A 520 2.14 10.43 -29.61
CA LYS A 520 3.11 11.20 -30.42
C LYS A 520 2.41 12.18 -31.36
N SER A 521 1.26 11.82 -31.94
CA SER A 521 0.52 12.69 -32.88
C SER A 521 -0.36 13.74 -32.19
N GLU A 522 -0.95 14.65 -32.97
CA GLU A 522 -2.14 15.39 -32.52
C GLU A 522 -3.31 14.43 -32.30
N ILE A 523 -4.21 14.81 -31.39
CA ILE A 523 -5.43 14.06 -31.08
C ILE A 523 -6.59 14.78 -31.74
N GLU A 524 -7.29 14.06 -32.61
CA GLU A 524 -8.53 14.51 -33.20
C GLU A 524 -9.70 14.24 -32.25
N VAL A 525 -10.48 15.27 -31.98
CA VAL A 525 -11.70 15.17 -31.15
C VAL A 525 -12.90 15.10 -32.08
N LEU A 526 -13.68 14.03 -31.96
CA LEU A 526 -14.87 13.74 -32.76
C LEU A 526 -16.11 13.74 -31.84
N PRO A 527 -16.75 14.90 -31.62
CA PRO A 527 -18.00 14.98 -30.89
C PRO A 527 -19.10 14.15 -31.55
N LYS A 528 -20.06 13.67 -30.75
CA LYS A 528 -21.25 12.93 -31.20
C LYS A 528 -20.94 11.71 -32.07
N THR A 529 -19.76 11.12 -31.90
CA THR A 529 -19.25 10.01 -32.72
C THR A 529 -18.92 8.81 -31.84
N PRO A 530 -19.40 7.59 -32.17
CA PRO A 530 -20.34 7.23 -33.25
C PRO A 530 -21.81 7.56 -32.95
N SER A 531 -22.14 8.12 -31.78
CA SER A 531 -23.52 8.48 -31.45
C SER A 531 -23.58 9.74 -30.61
N ALA A 532 -24.78 10.33 -30.49
CA ALA A 532 -25.01 11.59 -29.78
C ALA A 532 -24.58 11.62 -28.31
N ILE A 533 -24.39 10.45 -27.67
CA ILE A 533 -23.98 10.33 -26.27
C ILE A 533 -22.48 10.02 -26.12
N GLN A 534 -21.70 10.09 -27.21
CA GLN A 534 -20.29 9.73 -27.24
C GLN A 534 -19.46 10.84 -27.88
N THR A 535 -18.28 11.09 -27.32
CA THR A 535 -17.22 11.87 -27.93
C THR A 535 -16.02 10.95 -28.13
N THR A 536 -15.48 10.83 -29.34
CA THR A 536 -14.34 9.94 -29.61
C THR A 536 -13.06 10.76 -29.75
N LEU A 537 -11.98 10.28 -29.13
CA LEU A 537 -10.62 10.79 -29.29
C LEU A 537 -9.86 9.83 -30.21
N ARG A 538 -9.21 10.34 -31.24
CA ARG A 538 -8.49 9.53 -32.24
C ARG A 538 -7.07 10.06 -32.43
N TRP A 539 -6.08 9.18 -32.44
CA TRP A 539 -4.67 9.57 -32.53
C TRP A 539 -3.83 8.50 -33.26
N ASN A 540 -2.53 8.78 -33.40
CA ASN A 540 -1.53 7.98 -34.11
C ASN A 540 -2.04 7.56 -35.50
N ASP A 541 -2.30 8.55 -36.36
CA ASP A 541 -2.76 8.34 -37.75
C ASP A 541 -4.03 7.50 -37.85
N ASN A 542 -4.97 7.71 -36.94
CA ASN A 542 -6.27 7.02 -36.87
C ASN A 542 -6.19 5.53 -36.50
N GLN A 543 -5.05 5.06 -36.00
CA GLN A 543 -4.90 3.67 -35.58
C GLN A 543 -5.45 3.40 -34.18
N GLU A 544 -5.53 4.43 -33.34
CA GLU A 544 -6.03 4.31 -31.98
C GLU A 544 -7.21 5.25 -31.72
N GLU A 545 -8.22 4.73 -31.03
CA GLU A 545 -9.41 5.50 -30.65
C GLU A 545 -9.88 5.18 -29.22
N LEU A 546 -10.41 6.20 -28.55
CA LEU A 546 -11.06 6.09 -27.25
C LEU A 546 -12.40 6.82 -27.29
N SER A 547 -13.51 6.07 -27.20
CA SER A 547 -14.85 6.63 -27.11
C SER A 547 -15.20 6.99 -25.65
N LEU A 548 -15.57 8.23 -25.40
CA LEU A 548 -16.05 8.74 -24.12
C LEU A 548 -17.59 8.72 -24.12
N ARG A 549 -18.20 7.63 -23.65
CA ARG A 549 -19.66 7.47 -23.63
C ARG A 549 -20.25 7.95 -22.31
N VAL A 550 -21.14 8.93 -22.34
CA VAL A 550 -21.89 9.38 -21.15
C VAL A 550 -22.92 8.33 -20.76
N LYS A 551 -22.98 7.97 -19.48
CA LYS A 551 -23.99 7.06 -18.90
C LYS A 551 -24.39 7.50 -17.50
N PHE A 552 -25.60 7.11 -17.10
CA PHE A 552 -26.02 7.16 -15.71
C PHE A 552 -25.34 6.05 -14.91
N SER A 553 -25.05 6.33 -13.64
CA SER A 553 -24.47 5.36 -12.70
C SER A 553 -25.41 4.24 -12.30
N LYS A 554 -26.73 4.48 -12.39
CA LYS A 554 -27.79 3.50 -12.15
C LYS A 554 -28.73 3.43 -13.35
N GLY A 555 -29.48 2.33 -13.45
CA GLY A 555 -30.48 2.15 -14.50
C GLY A 555 -31.62 3.17 -14.43
N GLN A 556 -32.31 3.36 -15.56
CA GLN A 556 -33.38 4.36 -15.72
C GLN A 556 -34.50 4.26 -14.68
N GLN A 557 -34.77 3.06 -14.16
CA GLN A 557 -35.78 2.82 -13.12
C GLN A 557 -35.53 3.59 -11.81
N TYR A 558 -34.30 4.04 -11.56
CA TYR A 558 -33.93 4.82 -10.38
C TYR A 558 -34.07 6.34 -10.58
N GLY A 559 -34.57 6.79 -11.73
CA GLY A 559 -34.67 8.21 -12.05
C GLY A 559 -33.29 8.86 -12.22
N TRP A 560 -33.09 10.03 -11.59
CA TRP A 560 -31.80 10.70 -11.63
C TRP A 560 -30.75 9.92 -10.82
N SER A 561 -29.57 9.75 -11.40
CA SER A 561 -28.39 9.26 -10.69
C SER A 561 -27.15 9.98 -11.21
N SER A 562 -26.03 9.89 -10.49
CA SER A 562 -24.78 10.51 -10.91
C SER A 562 -24.39 10.07 -12.34
N LEU A 563 -23.83 11.00 -13.11
CA LEU A 563 -23.37 10.73 -14.47
C LEU A 563 -21.88 10.37 -14.48
N LYS A 564 -21.54 9.38 -15.29
CA LYS A 564 -20.17 8.88 -15.49
C LYS A 564 -19.88 8.73 -16.98
N LEU A 565 -18.60 8.68 -17.32
CA LEU A 565 -18.15 8.23 -18.63
C LEU A 565 -17.88 6.73 -18.59
N ALA A 566 -18.09 6.06 -19.71
CA ALA A 566 -17.43 4.81 -20.03
C ALA A 566 -16.40 5.13 -21.11
N CYS A 567 -15.12 5.10 -20.75
CA CYS A 567 -14.02 5.36 -21.66
C CYS A 567 -13.63 4.04 -22.31
N GLU A 568 -13.99 3.87 -23.58
CA GLU A 568 -14.03 2.59 -24.27
C GLU A 568 -13.08 2.59 -25.46
N GLY A 569 -12.04 1.77 -25.39
CA GLY A 569 -11.13 1.51 -26.51
C GLY A 569 -11.59 0.29 -27.30
N LYS A 570 -11.39 0.30 -28.61
CA LYS A 570 -11.53 -0.92 -29.43
C LYS A 570 -10.16 -1.59 -29.53
N ILE A 571 -10.12 -2.89 -29.26
CA ILE A 571 -8.93 -3.69 -29.53
C ILE A 571 -8.90 -3.95 -31.04
N VAL A 572 -8.01 -3.26 -31.75
CA VAL A 572 -7.71 -3.54 -33.15
C VAL A 572 -6.51 -4.51 -33.14
N LYS A 573 -6.71 -5.72 -33.66
CA LYS A 573 -5.62 -6.67 -33.89
C LYS A 573 -4.94 -6.38 -35.21
#